data_AF-A0A3C1H8H9-F1
#
_entry.id   AF-A0A3C1H8H9-F1
#
_cell.length_a   1.000
_cell.length_b   1.000
_cell.length_c   1.000
_cell.angle_alpha   90.00
_cell.angle_beta   90.00
_cell.angle_gamma   90.00
#
_symmetry.space_group_name_H-M   'P 1'
#
loop_
_entity.id
_entity.type
_entity.pdbx_description
1 polymer ?
#
loop_
_entity_poly.entity_id
_entity_poly.type
_entity_poly.pdbx_seq_one_letter_code
_entity_poly.pdbx_strand_id
1 'polypeptide(L)' 'DYASSVHASAIVMGTHGRTGLAHVFMGSVAEHVVRSAPCPVLVVRPREHEFILPDLVGVAARI' A
#
# COMPACT_ATOMS: atom_id res chain seq x y z
N ASP A 1 -16.02 0.73 8.74
CA ASP A 1 -16.80 -0.34 9.41
C ASP A 1 -15.95 -1.51 9.87
N TYR A 2 -15.34 -2.28 8.97
CA TYR A 2 -14.54 -3.47 9.38
C TYR A 2 -13.40 -3.15 10.35
N ALA A 3 -12.64 -2.08 10.11
CA ALA A 3 -11.57 -1.65 11.02
C ALA A 3 -12.07 -1.39 12.45
N SER A 4 -13.28 -0.85 12.60
CA SER A 4 -13.92 -0.64 13.91
C SER A 4 -14.32 -1.95 14.56
N SER A 5 -14.91 -2.89 13.80
CA SER A 5 -15.40 -4.16 14.34
C SER A 5 -14.30 -5.08 14.86
N VAL A 6 -13.08 -4.94 14.32
CA VAL A 6 -11.92 -5.70 14.77
C VAL A 6 -11.03 -4.92 15.77
N HIS A 7 -11.45 -3.72 16.17
CA HIS A 7 -10.65 -2.83 17.01
C HIS A 7 -9.22 -2.63 16.48
N ALA A 8 -9.08 -2.40 15.17
CA ALA A 8 -7.78 -2.23 14.54
C ALA A 8 -7.02 -1.06 15.16
N SER A 9 -5.80 -1.30 15.63
CA SER A 9 -4.93 -0.25 16.18
C SER A 9 -4.34 0.68 15.10
N ALA A 10 -4.26 0.20 13.86
CA ALA A 10 -3.86 0.97 12.68
C ALA A 10 -4.29 0.28 11.37
N ILE A 11 -4.38 1.05 10.29
CA ILE A 11 -4.54 0.56 8.92
C ILE A 11 -3.26 0.81 8.14
N VAL A 12 -2.75 -0.18 7.43
CA VAL A 12 -1.59 -0.04 6.53
C VAL A 12 -2.03 -0.34 5.11
N MET A 13 -1.76 0.58 4.17
CA MET A 13 -2.13 0.39 2.77
C MET A 13 -1.05 0.88 1.81
N GLY A 14 -0.90 0.18 0.69
CA GLY A 14 -0.07 0.61 -0.43
C GLY A 14 -0.83 1.50 -1.40
N THR A 15 -0.10 2.33 -2.16
CA THR A 15 -0.64 3.00 -3.34
C THR A 15 -0.02 2.44 -4.61
N HIS A 16 -0.77 2.37 -5.70
CA HIS A 16 -0.19 2.01 -7.00
C HIS A 16 0.68 3.17 -7.50
N GLY A 17 1.99 2.93 -7.65
CA GLY A 17 2.98 3.91 -8.11
C GLY A 17 2.94 4.21 -9.61
N ARG A 18 1.75 4.49 -10.17
CA ARG A 18 1.64 4.91 -11.57
C ARG A 18 1.75 6.43 -11.67
N THR A 19 2.81 6.91 -12.31
CA THR A 19 3.03 8.34 -12.60
C THR A 19 2.11 8.82 -13.73
N GLY A 20 1.63 10.07 -13.64
CA GLY A 20 0.80 10.74 -14.66
C GLY A 20 -0.70 10.39 -14.65
N LEU A 21 -1.57 11.39 -14.83
CA LEU A 21 -3.05 11.41 -14.97
C LEU A 21 -3.92 10.63 -13.95
N ALA A 22 -3.41 9.62 -13.25
CA ALA A 22 -4.10 8.90 -12.18
C ALA A 22 -4.21 9.71 -10.88
N HIS A 23 -3.50 10.84 -10.79
CA HIS A 23 -3.65 11.85 -9.74
C HIS A 23 -5.02 12.55 -9.79
N VAL A 24 -5.77 12.39 -10.90
CA VAL A 24 -7.01 13.10 -11.26
C VAL A 24 -8.27 12.24 -11.08
N PHE A 25 -8.18 10.97 -10.65
CA PHE A 25 -9.36 10.20 -10.26
C PHE A 25 -9.90 10.75 -8.94
N MET A 26 -10.71 11.82 -8.99
CA MET A 26 -11.90 12.02 -8.16
C MET A 26 -11.83 11.34 -6.78
N GLY A 27 -10.93 11.80 -5.91
CA GLY A 27 -10.65 11.20 -4.60
C GLY A 27 -10.09 9.77 -4.63
N SER A 28 -8.82 9.57 -4.26
CA SER A 28 -8.27 8.19 -4.24
C SER A 28 -8.91 7.33 -3.13
N VAL A 29 -8.87 6.00 -3.27
CA VAL A 29 -9.28 5.09 -2.16
C VAL A 29 -8.48 5.41 -0.90
N ALA A 30 -7.18 5.68 -1.03
CA ALA A 30 -6.33 6.07 0.09
C ALA A 30 -6.81 7.38 0.75
N GLU A 31 -7.24 8.37 -0.03
CA GLU A 31 -7.80 9.63 0.50
C GLU A 31 -9.09 9.39 1.29
N HIS A 32 -10.00 8.58 0.75
CA HIS A 32 -11.24 8.23 1.44
C HIS A 32 -10.96 7.50 2.76
N VAL A 33 -10.02 6.54 2.76
CA VAL A 33 -9.64 5.80 3.97
C VAL A 33 -8.98 6.73 4.99
N VAL A 34 -8.01 7.55 4.60
CA VAL A 34 -7.33 8.49 5.51
C VAL A 34 -8.33 9.47 6.14
N ARG A 35 -9.33 9.96 5.39
CA ARG A 35 -10.31 10.92 5.91
C ARG A 35 -11.37 10.32 6.83
N SER A 36 -11.66 9.03 6.70
CA SER A 36 -12.81 8.39 7.39
C SER A 36 -12.43 7.28 8.37
N ALA A 37 -11.16 6.88 8.42
CA ALA A 37 -10.71 5.80 9.27
C ALA A 37 -10.94 6.13 10.77
N PRO A 38 -11.38 5.14 11.57
CA PRO A 38 -11.55 5.29 13.01
C PRO A 38 -10.22 5.23 13.78
N CYS A 39 -9.10 4.95 13.10
CA CYS A 39 -7.79 4.75 13.68
C CYS A 39 -6.68 5.25 12.73
N PRO A 40 -5.41 5.37 13.20
CA PRO A 40 -4.31 5.85 12.39
C PRO A 40 -4.12 5.05 11.08
N VAL A 41 -3.77 5.75 10.00
CA VAL A 41 -3.54 5.15 8.68
C VAL A 41 -2.12 5.43 8.20
N LEU A 42 -1.37 4.38 7.87
CA LEU A 42 -0.05 4.45 7.24
C LEU A 42 -0.17 4.13 5.74
N VAL A 43 0.16 5.12 4.91
CA VAL A 43 0.18 4.96 3.45
C VAL A 43 1.61 4.74 2.97
N VAL A 44 1.87 3.58 2.39
CA VAL A 44 3.18 3.21 1.84
C VAL A 44 3.18 3.45 0.34
N ARG A 45 4.06 4.33 -0.12
CA ARG A 45 4.34 4.49 -1.56
C ARG A 45 5.48 3.55 -1.95
N PRO A 46 5.33 2.71 -2.98
CA PRO A 46 6.43 1.92 -3.49
C PRO A 46 7.52 2.89 -3.95
N ARG A 47 8.73 2.73 -3.42
CA ARG A 47 9.91 3.32 -4.03
C ARG A 47 10.17 2.55 -5.32
N GLU A 48 10.68 3.22 -6.34
CA GLU A 48 11.16 2.53 -7.53
C GLU A 48 12.32 1.62 -7.10
N HIS A 49 12.03 0.36 -6.78
CA HIS A 49 12.85 -0.86 -6.94
C HIS A 49 12.38 -2.04 -6.07
N GLU A 50 12.38 -3.20 -6.77
CA GLU A 50 12.46 -4.59 -6.34
C GLU A 50 11.27 -5.22 -5.61
N PHE A 51 10.36 -5.78 -6.42
CA PHE A 51 9.56 -6.94 -6.03
C PHE A 51 10.53 -8.10 -5.79
N ILE A 52 10.93 -8.36 -4.54
CA ILE A 52 11.59 -9.62 -4.21
C ILE A 52 10.52 -10.71 -4.31
N LEU A 53 10.54 -11.45 -5.42
CA LEU A 53 9.87 -12.75 -5.48
C LEU A 53 10.58 -13.67 -4.47
N PRO A 54 9.89 -14.16 -3.42
CA PRO A 54 10.51 -14.90 -2.32
C PRO A 54 11.25 -16.18 -2.76
N ASP A 55 11.02 -16.65 -3.99
CA ASP A 55 11.39 -18.01 -4.40
C ASP A 55 12.55 -18.07 -5.42
N LEU A 56 13.09 -16.92 -5.87
CA LEU A 56 14.11 -16.87 -6.94
C LEU A 56 15.54 -16.53 -6.46
N VAL A 57 15.71 -16.08 -5.22
CA VAL A 57 17.03 -15.63 -4.71
C VAL A 57 17.96 -16.81 -4.35
N GLY A 58 17.46 -18.05 -4.29
CA GLY A 58 18.24 -19.23 -3.87
C GLY A 58 19.06 -19.95 -4.96
N VAL A 59 18.82 -19.69 -6.25
CA VAL A 59 19.42 -20.50 -7.34
C VAL A 59 20.52 -19.77 -8.13
N ALA A 60 20.52 -18.44 -8.13
CA ALA A 60 21.41 -17.65 -9.00
C ALA A 60 22.82 -17.37 -8.44
N ALA A 61 23.17 -17.87 -7.24
CA ALA A 61 24.48 -17.63 -6.61
C ALA A 61 25.53 -18.74 -6.86
N ARG A 62 25.39 -19.54 -7.93
CA ARG A 62 26.37 -20.57 -8.30
C ARG A 62 26.69 -20.58 -9.80
N ILE A 63 27.30 -19.52 -10.32
CA ILE A 63 28.26 -19.58 -11.45
C ILE A 63 29.29 -18.46 -11.25
#